data_AF-A0A1I7U899-F1
#
_entry.id   AF-A0A1I7U899-F1
#
_cell.length_a   1.000
_cell.length_b   1.000
_cell.length_c   1.000
_cell.angle_alpha   90.00
_cell.angle_beta   90.00
_cell.angle_gamma   90.00
#
_symmetry.space_group_name_H-M   'P 1'
#
loop_
_entity.id
_entity.type
_entity.pdbx_description
1 polymer ?
#
loop_
_entity_poly.entity_id
_entity_poly.type
_entity_poly.pdbx_seq_one_letter_code
_entity_poly.pdbx_strand_id
1 'polypeptide(L)'
;MKCNGTKANEMPDGCIVVVNSKITFSDYEDDEAVFKKMETLRRIENGVEVVGTTLEIFEYLSSVDEIRNPDGPAIVFRNNQLLKRITMTQLKSLSGKEEDVLFDKDNFPIEAFENSGALEDMLALEAASRSAHGEREECSDEFIKIIPIPAPGYGWLLYTLIALCAIMTPFVGYQTYRFFRSKQKSKVSYFSIFQKAFLSINSNDAIENEKKKKKKKQLGMKEKKKHLLCPFV
;
A
#
# COMPACT_ATOMS: atom_id res chain seq x y z
N MET A 1 37.06 31.32 -1.45
CA MET A 1 38.09 30.47 -0.83
C MET A 1 37.86 29.02 -1.27
N LYS A 2 38.93 28.26 -1.55
CA LYS A 2 38.86 26.82 -1.84
C LYS A 2 39.15 26.02 -0.57
N CYS A 3 38.40 24.95 -0.31
CA CYS A 3 38.58 24.10 0.87
C CYS A 3 38.52 22.63 0.47
N ASN A 4 39.11 21.76 1.29
CA ASN A 4 38.95 20.33 1.11
C ASN A 4 37.61 19.86 1.68
N GLY A 5 36.99 18.87 1.04
CA GLY A 5 35.76 18.28 1.56
C GLY A 5 36.00 17.48 2.83
N THR A 6 35.11 17.66 3.80
CA THR A 6 35.11 17.01 5.11
C THR A 6 33.66 16.84 5.57
N LYS A 7 33.41 16.60 6.86
CA LYS A 7 32.06 16.71 7.42
C LYS A 7 31.61 18.15 7.43
N ALA A 8 30.32 18.41 7.21
CA ALA A 8 29.82 19.79 7.09
C ALA A 8 30.08 20.66 8.33
N ASN A 9 30.05 20.07 9.53
CA ASN A 9 30.38 20.78 10.78
C ASN A 9 31.89 21.11 10.94
N GLU A 10 32.77 20.39 10.25
CA GLU A 10 34.23 20.59 10.27
C GLU A 10 34.71 21.54 9.17
N MET A 11 33.82 21.95 8.27
CA MET A 11 34.15 22.84 7.16
C MET A 11 34.67 24.21 7.64
N PRO A 12 35.69 24.78 6.99
CA PRO A 12 36.16 26.13 7.31
C PRO A 12 35.12 27.20 6.98
N ASP A 13 35.05 28.24 7.81
CA ASP A 13 34.17 29.39 7.58
C ASP A 13 34.55 30.12 6.28
N GLY A 14 33.54 30.62 5.54
CA GLY A 14 33.76 31.36 4.30
C GLY A 14 34.21 30.48 3.13
N CYS A 15 34.01 29.16 3.22
CA CYS A 15 34.27 28.27 2.10
C CYS A 15 33.33 28.58 0.93
N ILE A 16 33.88 28.71 -0.28
CA ILE A 16 33.11 29.01 -1.50
C ILE A 16 33.12 27.83 -2.46
N VAL A 17 34.24 27.12 -2.55
CA VAL A 17 34.42 25.98 -3.43
C VAL A 17 35.04 24.83 -2.64
N VAL A 18 34.41 23.66 -2.68
CA VAL A 18 34.99 22.42 -2.14
C VAL A 18 35.67 21.62 -3.23
N VAL A 19 36.90 21.20 -2.96
CA VAL A 19 37.78 20.44 -3.86
C VAL A 19 38.35 19.21 -3.15
N ASN A 20 38.98 18.33 -3.93
CA ASN A 20 39.81 17.18 -3.51
C ASN A 20 39.08 16.05 -2.76
N SER A 21 37.95 16.30 -2.11
CA SER A 21 37.20 15.33 -1.32
C SER A 21 35.72 15.72 -1.25
N LYS A 22 34.86 14.71 -1.04
CA LYS A 22 33.42 14.91 -0.87
C LYS A 22 33.10 15.60 0.45
N ILE A 23 31.96 16.31 0.48
CA ILE A 23 31.37 16.76 1.75
C ILE A 23 30.42 15.70 2.27
N THR A 24 30.48 15.40 3.57
CA THR A 24 29.57 14.45 4.22
C THR A 24 28.61 15.17 5.16
N PHE A 25 27.33 14.79 5.09
CA PHE A 25 26.26 15.19 5.98
C PHE A 25 25.76 13.99 6.78
N SER A 26 25.57 14.20 8.07
CA SER A 26 24.98 13.28 9.02
C SER A 26 24.17 14.09 10.03
N ASP A 27 23.70 13.47 11.10
CA ASP A 27 23.11 14.23 12.21
C ASP A 27 24.16 15.08 12.92
N TYR A 28 23.75 16.28 13.30
CA TYR A 28 24.57 17.26 14.02
C TYR A 28 23.84 17.72 15.28
N GLU A 29 24.61 18.09 16.31
CA GLU A 29 24.03 18.66 17.55
C GLU A 29 23.63 20.13 17.37
N ASP A 30 24.32 20.84 16.46
CA ASP A 30 24.14 22.26 16.19
C ASP A 30 23.98 22.47 14.68
N ASP A 31 22.76 22.31 14.20
CA ASP A 31 22.40 22.50 12.79
C ASP A 31 22.64 23.95 12.33
N GLU A 32 22.41 24.95 13.21
CA GLU A 32 22.59 26.37 12.91
C GLU A 32 24.05 26.70 12.57
N ALA A 33 24.99 26.13 13.33
CA ALA A 33 26.41 26.26 13.01
C ALA A 33 26.77 25.66 11.65
N VAL A 34 26.15 24.53 11.27
CA VAL A 34 26.37 23.91 9.95
C VAL A 34 25.77 24.78 8.85
N PHE A 35 24.55 25.29 9.03
CA PHE A 35 23.93 26.22 8.08
C PHE A 35 24.81 27.44 7.80
N LYS A 36 25.33 28.07 8.86
CA LYS A 36 26.22 29.22 8.73
C LYS A 36 27.49 28.91 7.94
N LYS A 37 28.05 27.72 8.12
CA LYS A 37 29.22 27.27 7.35
C LYS A 37 28.90 27.04 5.88
N MET A 38 27.70 26.57 5.57
CA MET A 38 27.28 26.25 4.20
C MET A 38 26.75 27.47 3.43
N GLU A 39 26.39 28.56 4.11
CA GLU A 39 25.80 29.76 3.52
C GLU A 39 26.63 30.37 2.37
N THR A 40 27.95 30.37 2.50
CA THR A 40 28.85 30.93 1.47
C THR A 40 29.23 29.93 0.39
N LEU A 41 28.89 28.66 0.56
CA LEU A 41 29.29 27.58 -0.33
C LEU A 41 28.53 27.69 -1.65
N ARG A 42 29.26 27.68 -2.76
CA ARG A 42 28.71 27.80 -4.12
C ARG A 42 28.94 26.56 -4.96
N ARG A 43 30.14 25.98 -4.90
CA ARG A 43 30.52 24.86 -5.78
C ARG A 43 31.15 23.70 -5.03
N ILE A 44 30.85 22.49 -5.47
CA ILE A 44 31.40 21.25 -4.92
C ILE A 44 31.95 20.40 -6.06
N GLU A 45 33.25 20.12 -6.07
CA GLU A 45 33.92 19.47 -7.21
C GLU A 45 34.11 17.95 -7.07
N ASN A 46 33.87 17.40 -5.86
CA ASN A 46 34.10 16.00 -5.54
C ASN A 46 32.86 15.33 -4.89
N GLY A 47 31.68 15.88 -5.15
CA GLY A 47 30.39 15.34 -4.72
C GLY A 47 30.03 15.51 -3.25
N VAL A 48 28.83 15.03 -2.93
CA VAL A 48 28.17 15.13 -1.63
C VAL A 48 27.69 13.75 -1.18
N GLU A 49 27.79 13.46 0.10
CA GLU A 49 27.24 12.24 0.70
C GLU A 49 26.38 12.60 1.92
N VAL A 50 25.12 12.20 1.93
CA VAL A 50 24.18 12.37 3.05
C VAL A 50 23.87 11.00 3.61
N VAL A 51 24.33 10.71 4.84
CA VAL A 51 24.36 9.35 5.39
C VAL A 51 23.68 9.26 6.74
N GLY A 52 22.74 8.32 6.83
CA GLY A 52 22.16 7.86 8.10
C GLY A 52 21.59 8.98 8.96
N THR A 53 21.05 10.03 8.34
CA THR A 53 20.46 11.15 9.05
C THR A 53 19.01 10.85 9.47
N THR A 54 18.59 11.48 10.56
CA THR A 54 17.21 11.52 11.05
C THR A 54 16.44 12.74 10.54
N LEU A 55 17.04 13.57 9.69
CA LEU A 55 16.39 14.73 9.09
C LEU A 55 15.24 14.32 8.17
N GLU A 56 14.11 15.04 8.29
CA GLU A 56 13.02 14.93 7.31
C GLU A 56 13.24 15.80 6.08
N ILE A 57 13.98 16.90 6.23
CA ILE A 57 14.25 17.88 5.18
C ILE A 57 15.76 18.12 5.12
N PHE A 58 16.35 17.92 3.94
CA PHE A 58 17.73 18.27 3.67
C PHE A 58 17.80 19.60 2.92
N GLU A 59 18.26 20.67 3.57
CA GLU A 59 18.31 22.03 2.98
C GLU A 59 19.64 22.77 3.18
N TYR A 60 20.68 22.08 3.67
CA TYR A 60 22.01 22.67 3.93
C TYR A 60 22.69 23.26 2.70
N LEU A 61 22.34 22.80 1.50
CA LEU A 61 22.99 23.19 0.25
C LEU A 61 22.17 24.20 -0.57
N SER A 62 21.26 24.95 0.06
CA SER A 62 20.40 25.94 -0.60
C SER A 62 21.15 27.04 -1.37
N SER A 63 22.43 27.30 -1.03
CA SER A 63 23.27 28.30 -1.71
C SER A 63 24.17 27.75 -2.81
N VAL A 64 24.25 26.43 -2.96
CA VAL A 64 25.12 25.76 -3.94
C VAL A 64 24.51 25.82 -5.33
N ASP A 65 25.30 26.21 -6.32
CA ASP A 65 24.88 26.33 -7.72
C ASP A 65 25.43 25.22 -8.63
N GLU A 66 26.55 24.59 -8.25
CA GLU A 66 27.19 23.51 -9.02
C GLU A 66 27.68 22.40 -8.10
N ILE A 67 27.27 21.16 -8.39
CA ILE A 67 27.81 19.95 -7.76
C ILE A 67 28.29 19.03 -8.86
N ARG A 68 29.55 18.63 -8.80
CA ARG A 68 30.12 17.64 -9.70
C ARG A 68 30.95 16.61 -8.96
N ASN A 69 31.11 15.45 -9.58
CA ASN A 69 32.04 14.43 -9.12
C ASN A 69 32.60 13.65 -10.32
N PRO A 70 33.87 13.87 -10.70
CA PRO A 70 34.46 13.17 -11.84
C PRO A 70 34.72 11.68 -11.58
N ASP A 71 34.71 11.25 -10.31
CA ASP A 71 35.12 9.92 -9.90
C ASP A 71 33.94 9.01 -9.48
N GLY A 72 32.71 9.55 -9.42
CA GLY A 72 31.53 8.80 -8.96
C GLY A 72 30.25 9.65 -8.99
N PRO A 73 29.22 9.30 -8.18
CA PRO A 73 27.99 10.07 -8.15
C PRO A 73 28.19 11.49 -7.60
N ALA A 74 27.49 12.47 -8.17
CA ALA A 74 27.57 13.85 -7.69
C ALA A 74 26.93 13.99 -6.30
N ILE A 75 25.81 13.31 -6.06
CA ILE A 75 25.16 13.25 -4.75
C ILE A 75 24.82 11.80 -4.41
N VAL A 76 25.12 11.40 -3.17
CA VAL A 76 24.75 10.10 -2.62
C VAL A 76 23.88 10.31 -1.38
N PHE A 77 22.66 9.80 -1.39
CA PHE A 77 21.81 9.67 -0.21
C PHE A 77 21.82 8.20 0.23
N ARG A 78 22.31 7.94 1.43
CA ARG A 78 22.47 6.57 1.93
C ARG A 78 21.82 6.38 3.30
N ASN A 79 20.97 5.34 3.39
CA ASN A 79 20.36 4.88 4.64
C ASN A 79 19.56 5.97 5.39
N ASN A 80 19.05 7.02 4.73
CA ASN A 80 18.24 8.03 5.41
C ASN A 80 16.78 7.54 5.45
N GLN A 81 16.33 7.12 6.64
CA GLN A 81 15.03 6.45 6.79
C GLN A 81 13.85 7.44 6.91
N LEU A 82 14.14 8.70 7.25
CA LEU A 82 13.13 9.72 7.53
C LEU A 82 13.12 10.85 6.51
N LEU A 83 14.04 10.84 5.54
CA LEU A 83 14.18 11.91 4.56
C LEU A 83 12.97 11.95 3.63
N LYS A 84 12.31 13.11 3.55
CA LYS A 84 11.12 13.37 2.73
C LYS A 84 11.32 14.47 1.72
N ARG A 85 12.17 15.46 2.02
CA ARG A 85 12.40 16.64 1.18
C ARG A 85 13.88 16.89 0.97
N ILE A 86 14.25 17.31 -0.23
CA ILE A 86 15.60 17.72 -0.61
C ILE A 86 15.50 19.10 -1.26
N THR A 87 15.92 20.13 -0.57
CA THR A 87 15.79 21.51 -1.02
C THR A 87 17.14 22.09 -1.41
N MET A 88 17.35 22.28 -2.71
CA MET A 88 18.56 22.90 -3.30
C MET A 88 18.17 24.02 -4.26
N THR A 89 17.66 25.13 -3.72
CA THR A 89 16.99 26.19 -4.50
C THR A 89 17.87 26.87 -5.55
N GLN A 90 19.20 26.91 -5.35
CA GLN A 90 20.12 27.57 -6.27
C GLN A 90 20.87 26.60 -7.20
N LEU A 91 20.63 25.28 -7.09
CA LEU A 91 21.34 24.29 -7.88
C LEU A 91 20.98 24.42 -9.37
N LYS A 92 22.00 24.57 -10.21
CA LYS A 92 21.85 24.75 -11.67
C LYS A 92 22.53 23.65 -12.46
N SER A 93 23.58 23.07 -11.92
CA SER A 93 24.39 22.07 -12.61
C SER A 93 24.73 20.93 -11.66
N LEU A 94 24.43 19.71 -12.09
CA LEU A 94 24.66 18.49 -11.34
C LEU A 94 25.30 17.45 -12.28
N SER A 95 26.50 16.97 -11.99
CA SER A 95 27.19 16.04 -12.90
C SER A 95 28.07 15.03 -12.17
N GLY A 96 27.68 13.76 -12.24
CA GLY A 96 28.49 12.62 -11.80
C GLY A 96 29.17 11.93 -12.98
N LYS A 97 29.93 10.88 -12.67
CA LYS A 97 30.66 10.09 -13.67
C LYS A 97 29.77 9.11 -14.43
N GLU A 98 29.00 8.32 -13.69
CA GLU A 98 28.10 7.27 -14.23
C GLU A 98 26.64 7.57 -13.91
N GLU A 99 26.41 8.08 -12.70
CA GLU A 99 25.11 8.52 -12.22
C GLU A 99 25.26 9.90 -11.56
N ASP A 100 24.30 10.80 -11.71
CA ASP A 100 24.34 12.11 -11.04
C ASP A 100 23.90 11.99 -9.59
N VAL A 101 22.81 11.24 -9.34
CA VAL A 101 22.25 11.01 -8.01
C VAL A 101 22.13 9.52 -7.71
N LEU A 102 22.64 9.10 -6.56
CA LEU A 102 22.50 7.75 -6.04
C LEU A 102 21.68 7.75 -4.74
N PHE A 103 20.59 6.98 -4.74
CA PHE A 103 19.83 6.65 -3.53
C PHE A 103 20.11 5.21 -3.13
N ASP A 104 20.82 5.02 -2.01
CA ASP A 104 21.22 3.72 -1.48
C ASP A 104 20.47 3.41 -0.18
N LYS A 105 19.42 2.57 -0.28
CA LYS A 105 18.52 2.21 0.82
C LYS A 105 17.95 3.44 1.52
N ASP A 106 17.53 4.40 0.71
CA ASP A 106 17.01 5.70 1.15
C ASP A 106 15.48 5.75 1.06
N ASN A 107 14.85 6.55 1.92
CA ASN A 107 13.40 6.75 1.93
C ASN A 107 12.94 7.74 0.86
N PHE A 108 13.77 8.70 0.47
CA PHE A 108 13.35 9.81 -0.40
C PHE A 108 12.72 9.37 -1.74
N PRO A 109 13.21 8.34 -2.46
CA PRO A 109 12.55 7.89 -3.69
C PRO A 109 11.11 7.41 -3.50
N ILE A 110 10.77 6.86 -2.32
CA ILE A 110 9.41 6.45 -1.97
C ILE A 110 8.54 7.71 -1.79
N GLU A 111 9.06 8.68 -1.04
CA GLU A 111 8.38 9.96 -0.80
C GLU A 111 8.16 10.74 -2.10
N ALA A 112 9.12 10.73 -3.02
CA ALA A 112 8.99 11.36 -4.34
C ALA A 112 7.85 10.75 -5.19
N PHE A 113 7.47 9.49 -4.94
CA PHE A 113 6.33 8.86 -5.59
C PHE A 113 4.99 9.21 -4.92
N GLU A 114 4.99 9.41 -3.61
CA GLU A 114 3.77 9.60 -2.81
C GLU A 114 3.42 11.08 -2.55
N ASN A 115 4.40 11.98 -2.60
CA ASN A 115 4.28 13.38 -2.20
C ASN A 115 4.70 14.33 -3.33
N SER A 116 3.81 15.25 -3.71
CA SER A 116 4.06 16.20 -4.80
C SER A 116 5.26 17.13 -4.54
N GLY A 117 5.53 17.50 -3.28
CA GLY A 117 6.68 18.33 -2.94
C GLY A 117 8.00 17.58 -3.07
N ALA A 118 8.03 16.30 -2.71
CA ALA A 118 9.22 15.46 -2.91
C ALA A 118 9.44 15.15 -4.40
N LEU A 119 8.36 15.01 -5.17
CA LEU A 119 8.44 14.90 -6.63
C LEU A 119 9.02 16.17 -7.26
N GLU A 120 8.59 17.36 -6.82
CA GLU A 120 9.13 18.63 -7.28
C GLU A 120 10.63 18.74 -6.98
N ASP A 121 11.07 18.36 -5.79
CA ASP A 121 12.48 18.29 -5.41
C ASP A 121 13.27 17.34 -6.34
N MET A 122 12.71 16.17 -6.66
CA MET A 122 13.33 15.22 -7.59
C MET A 122 13.46 15.79 -9.01
N LEU A 123 12.42 16.48 -9.50
CA LEU A 123 12.43 17.14 -10.81
C LEU A 123 13.42 18.31 -10.86
N ALA A 124 13.62 19.01 -9.75
CA ALA A 124 14.64 20.06 -9.66
C ALA A 124 16.07 19.48 -9.80
N LEU A 125 16.34 18.32 -9.18
CA LEU A 125 17.60 17.61 -9.36
C LEU A 125 17.79 17.14 -10.81
N GLU A 126 16.72 16.63 -11.45
CA GLU A 126 16.75 16.22 -12.86
C GLU A 126 17.07 17.41 -13.78
N ALA A 127 16.42 18.56 -13.54
CA ALA A 127 16.65 19.76 -14.32
C ALA A 127 18.11 20.25 -14.23
N ALA A 128 18.70 20.20 -13.03
CA ALA A 128 20.11 20.53 -12.82
C ALA A 128 21.06 19.52 -13.48
N SER A 129 20.72 18.23 -13.47
CA SER A 129 21.46 17.16 -14.16
C SER A 129 21.49 17.37 -15.67
N ARG A 130 20.31 17.54 -16.27
CA ARG A 130 20.16 17.77 -17.71
C ARG A 130 20.92 19.01 -18.18
N SER A 131 20.92 20.07 -17.37
CA SER A 131 21.67 21.30 -17.68
C SER A 131 23.19 21.05 -17.78
N ALA A 132 23.74 20.08 -17.05
CA ALA A 132 25.16 19.76 -17.07
C ALA A 132 25.57 18.88 -18.27
N HIS A 133 24.70 17.97 -18.71
CA HIS A 133 24.94 17.02 -19.81
C HIS A 133 24.54 17.54 -21.20
N GLY A 134 24.08 18.80 -21.27
CA GLY A 134 23.58 19.45 -22.48
C GLY A 134 22.09 19.23 -22.71
N GLU A 135 21.44 20.13 -23.45
CA GLU A 135 20.01 20.05 -23.79
C GLU A 135 19.72 18.82 -24.70
N ARG A 136 19.65 17.62 -24.11
CA ARG A 136 19.07 16.45 -24.76
C ARG A 136 17.55 16.47 -24.51
N GLU A 137 16.77 16.15 -25.54
CA GLU A 137 15.30 16.07 -25.46
C GLU A 137 14.82 14.94 -24.54
N GLU A 138 15.68 13.96 -24.26
CA GLU A 138 15.35 12.77 -23.48
C GLU A 138 15.99 12.82 -22.10
N CYS A 139 15.32 12.21 -21.12
CA CYS A 139 15.86 12.03 -19.77
C CYS A 139 17.21 11.31 -19.86
N SER A 140 18.23 11.84 -19.18
CA SER A 140 19.54 11.19 -19.15
C SER A 140 19.43 9.87 -18.40
N ASP A 141 19.82 8.76 -19.05
CA ASP A 141 19.97 7.45 -18.39
C ASP A 141 20.95 7.52 -17.19
N GLU A 142 21.79 8.55 -17.16
CA GLU A 142 22.81 8.82 -16.14
C GLU A 142 22.27 9.68 -14.98
N PHE A 143 21.00 10.09 -14.97
CA PHE A 143 20.50 10.98 -13.90
C PHE A 143 20.47 10.30 -12.53
N ILE A 144 19.83 9.13 -12.42
CA ILE A 144 19.47 8.56 -11.12
C ILE A 144 19.65 7.05 -11.06
N LYS A 145 20.15 6.60 -9.90
CA LYS A 145 20.22 5.18 -9.54
C LYS A 145 19.61 4.97 -8.16
N ILE A 146 18.69 4.01 -8.09
CA ILE A 146 17.97 3.69 -6.85
C ILE A 146 18.28 2.24 -6.48
N ILE A 147 18.93 2.07 -5.32
CA ILE A 147 19.09 0.78 -4.65
C ILE A 147 18.02 0.76 -3.54
N PRO A 148 16.93 0.00 -3.71
CA PRO A 148 15.79 0.08 -2.81
C PRO A 148 16.12 -0.48 -1.42
N ILE A 149 15.38 -0.01 -0.42
CA ILE A 149 15.33 -0.65 0.90
C ILE A 149 14.75 -2.06 0.69
N PRO A 150 15.42 -3.13 1.17
CA PRO A 150 14.88 -4.48 1.02
C PRO A 150 13.49 -4.54 1.65
N ALA A 151 12.49 -4.92 0.86
CA ALA A 151 11.13 -5.03 1.35
C ALA A 151 11.12 -5.95 2.60
N PRO A 152 10.48 -5.54 3.70
CA PRO A 152 10.33 -6.44 4.82
C PRO A 152 9.59 -7.67 4.30
N GLY A 153 10.14 -8.86 4.56
CA GLY A 153 9.71 -10.11 3.94
C GLY A 153 8.32 -10.54 4.36
N TYR A 154 7.27 -9.79 4.04
CA TYR A 154 5.86 -10.12 4.26
C TYR A 154 5.23 -10.82 3.05
N GLY A 155 5.98 -11.01 1.96
CA GLY A 155 5.52 -11.72 0.77
C GLY A 155 5.01 -13.13 1.10
N TRP A 156 5.76 -13.92 1.87
CA TRP A 156 5.33 -15.23 2.37
C TRP A 156 4.03 -15.18 3.19
N LEU A 157 3.82 -14.15 4.01
CA LEU A 157 2.61 -14.00 4.83
C LEU A 157 1.38 -13.80 3.94
N LEU A 158 1.49 -12.99 2.88
CA LEU A 158 0.41 -12.82 1.92
C LEU A 158 0.08 -14.13 1.19
N TYR A 159 1.10 -14.89 0.76
CA TYR A 159 0.90 -16.20 0.12
C TYR A 159 0.27 -17.23 1.05
N THR A 160 0.68 -17.28 2.33
CA THR A 160 0.08 -18.18 3.33
C THR A 160 -1.38 -17.82 3.60
N LEU A 161 -1.73 -16.53 3.63
CA LEU A 161 -3.10 -16.06 3.84
C LEU A 161 -4.01 -16.46 2.66
N ILE A 162 -3.54 -16.28 1.43
CA ILE A 162 -4.27 -16.68 0.22
C ILE A 162 -4.46 -18.20 0.18
N ALA A 163 -3.42 -18.98 0.51
CA ALA A 163 -3.49 -20.44 0.55
C ALA A 163 -4.47 -20.95 1.62
N LEU A 164 -4.48 -20.36 2.81
CA LEU A 164 -5.44 -20.67 3.87
C LEU A 164 -6.88 -20.38 3.45
N CYS A 165 -7.13 -19.23 2.81
CA CYS A 165 -8.45 -18.89 2.28
C CYS A 165 -8.91 -19.92 1.23
N ALA A 166 -8.04 -20.35 0.32
CA ALA A 166 -8.38 -21.32 -0.72
C ALA A 166 -8.77 -22.70 -0.13
N ILE A 167 -8.21 -23.09 1.01
CA ILE A 167 -8.52 -24.37 1.68
C ILE A 167 -9.76 -24.26 2.57
N MET A 168 -9.93 -23.14 3.28
CA MET A 168 -11.02 -22.97 4.24
C MET A 168 -12.38 -22.73 3.58
N THR A 169 -12.43 -22.01 2.47
CA THR A 169 -13.69 -21.73 1.74
C THR A 169 -14.43 -23.00 1.28
N PRO A 170 -13.79 -23.98 0.62
CA PRO A 170 -14.46 -25.22 0.22
C PRO A 170 -14.80 -26.11 1.44
N PHE A 171 -13.99 -26.10 2.50
CA PHE A 171 -14.28 -26.86 3.72
C PHE A 171 -15.52 -26.32 4.45
N VAL A 172 -15.62 -25.00 4.63
CA VAL A 172 -16.79 -24.36 5.23
C VAL A 172 -18.01 -24.53 4.33
N GLY A 173 -17.85 -24.38 3.01
CA GLY A 173 -18.91 -24.65 2.03
C GLY A 173 -19.43 -26.09 2.12
N TYR A 174 -18.54 -27.07 2.20
CA TYR A 174 -18.87 -28.48 2.36
C TYR A 174 -19.60 -28.77 3.68
N GLN A 175 -19.11 -28.23 4.80
CA GLN A 175 -19.73 -28.43 6.12
C GLN A 175 -21.14 -27.80 6.18
N THR A 176 -21.30 -26.60 5.61
CA THR A 176 -22.60 -25.91 5.53
C THR A 176 -23.58 -26.69 4.64
N TYR A 177 -23.13 -27.16 3.47
CA TYR A 177 -23.91 -28.01 2.58
C TYR A 177 -24.33 -29.33 3.25
N ARG A 178 -23.42 -30.00 3.95
CA ARG A 178 -23.69 -31.24 4.69
C ARG A 178 -24.74 -31.03 5.79
N PHE A 179 -24.65 -29.92 6.53
CA PHE A 179 -25.61 -29.58 7.58
C PHE A 179 -27.01 -29.25 7.02
N PHE A 180 -27.08 -28.55 5.88
CA PHE A 180 -28.36 -28.31 5.21
C PHE A 180 -28.98 -29.60 4.66
N ARG A 181 -28.16 -30.49 4.08
CA ARG A 181 -28.63 -31.79 3.56
C ARG A 181 -29.11 -32.73 4.67
N SER A 182 -28.51 -32.68 5.88
CA SER A 182 -28.96 -33.50 7.01
C SER A 182 -30.32 -33.04 7.55
N LYS A 183 -30.57 -31.71 7.62
CA LYS A 183 -31.89 -31.17 7.99
C LYS A 183 -32.99 -31.59 7.02
N GLN A 184 -32.70 -31.66 5.71
CA GLN A 184 -33.68 -32.07 4.71
C GLN A 184 -34.08 -33.56 4.84
N LYS A 185 -33.13 -34.45 5.18
CA LYS A 185 -33.44 -35.87 5.44
C LYS A 185 -34.25 -36.10 6.72
N SER A 186 -34.06 -35.27 7.75
CA SER A 186 -34.85 -35.35 8.99
C SER A 186 -36.33 -34.99 8.79
N LYS A 187 -36.62 -33.99 7.94
CA LYS A 187 -38.00 -33.60 7.59
C LYS A 187 -38.72 -34.67 6.78
N VAL A 188 -38.04 -35.36 5.87
CA VAL A 188 -38.63 -36.47 5.08
C VAL A 188 -38.94 -37.68 5.97
N SER A 189 -38.06 -38.00 6.93
CA SER A 189 -38.31 -39.11 7.87
C SER A 189 -39.50 -38.82 8.79
N TYR A 190 -39.57 -37.61 9.38
CA TYR A 190 -40.68 -37.24 10.26
C TYR A 190 -42.02 -37.16 9.52
N PHE A 191 -42.03 -36.64 8.28
CA PHE A 191 -43.24 -36.59 7.45
C PHE A 191 -43.73 -37.98 7.05
N SER A 192 -42.83 -38.93 6.78
CA SER A 192 -43.21 -40.33 6.49
C SER A 192 -43.81 -41.06 7.69
N ILE A 193 -43.36 -40.74 8.91
CA ILE A 193 -43.91 -41.28 10.17
C ILE A 193 -45.28 -40.65 10.47
N PHE A 194 -45.40 -39.33 10.29
CA PHE A 194 -46.68 -38.62 10.47
C PHE A 194 -47.75 -39.07 9.47
N GLN A 195 -47.39 -39.33 8.21
CA GLN A 195 -48.32 -39.81 7.19
C GLN A 195 -48.83 -41.23 7.49
N LYS A 196 -47.97 -42.11 8.02
CA LYS A 196 -48.40 -43.45 8.48
C LYS A 196 -49.30 -43.38 9.71
N ALA A 197 -49.03 -42.47 10.65
CA ALA A 197 -49.89 -42.25 11.82
C ALA A 197 -51.26 -41.66 11.42
N PHE A 198 -51.30 -40.71 10.48
CA PHE A 198 -52.55 -40.08 10.01
C PHE A 198 -53.44 -41.06 9.23
N LEU A 199 -52.84 -41.98 8.47
CA LEU A 199 -53.58 -43.05 7.78
C LEU A 199 -54.17 -44.08 8.76
N SER A 200 -53.51 -44.37 9.90
CA SER A 200 -54.08 -45.24 10.94
C SER A 200 -55.20 -44.59 11.77
N ILE A 201 -55.19 -43.27 11.91
CA ILE A 201 -56.26 -42.53 12.61
C ILE A 201 -57.51 -42.46 11.71
N ASN A 202 -57.34 -42.17 10.42
CA ASN A 202 -58.45 -42.10 9.47
C ASN A 202 -59.18 -43.44 9.24
N SER A 203 -58.52 -44.59 9.38
CA SER A 203 -59.22 -45.88 9.26
C SER A 203 -60.16 -46.15 10.44
N ASN A 204 -59.83 -45.66 11.63
CA ASN A 204 -60.66 -45.82 12.82
C ASN A 204 -61.89 -44.88 12.78
N ASP A 205 -61.72 -43.65 12.28
CA ASP A 205 -62.82 -42.68 12.14
C ASP A 205 -63.81 -43.05 11.02
N ALA A 206 -63.37 -43.77 9.99
CA ALA A 206 -64.26 -44.29 8.94
C ALA A 206 -65.21 -45.38 9.48
N ILE A 207 -64.75 -46.23 10.39
CA ILE A 207 -65.55 -47.28 11.02
C ILE A 207 -66.58 -46.70 12.00
N GLU A 208 -66.26 -45.59 12.69
CA GLU A 208 -67.21 -44.92 13.59
C GLU A 208 -68.28 -44.11 12.82
N ASN A 209 -67.90 -43.51 11.68
CA ASN A 209 -68.82 -42.71 10.85
C ASN A 209 -69.84 -43.56 10.06
N GLU A 210 -69.52 -44.81 9.68
CA GLU A 210 -70.53 -45.73 9.13
C GLU A 210 -71.63 -46.10 10.14
N LYS A 211 -71.28 -46.27 11.43
CA LYS A 211 -72.25 -46.54 12.51
C LYS A 211 -73.19 -45.33 12.74
N LYS A 212 -72.69 -44.10 12.60
CA LYS A 212 -73.48 -42.87 12.73
C LYS A 212 -74.34 -42.56 11.49
N LYS A 213 -73.93 -42.98 10.29
CA LYS A 213 -74.72 -42.81 9.03
C LYS A 213 -75.97 -43.71 8.94
N LYS A 214 -75.97 -44.90 9.57
CA LYS A 214 -77.19 -45.72 9.69
C LYS A 214 -78.24 -45.09 10.63
N LYS A 215 -77.84 -44.22 11.56
CA LYS A 215 -78.74 -43.57 12.54
C LYS A 215 -79.37 -42.25 12.03
N LYS A 216 -78.79 -41.61 11.01
CA LYS A 216 -79.26 -40.32 10.45
C LYS A 216 -80.07 -40.42 9.16
N LYS A 217 -80.33 -41.62 8.63
CA LYS A 217 -81.24 -41.84 7.49
C LYS A 217 -82.74 -41.80 7.85
N GLN A 218 -83.10 -41.43 9.08
CA GLN A 218 -84.48 -41.32 9.57
C GLN A 218 -85.03 -39.90 9.78
N LEU A 219 -84.25 -38.83 9.59
CA LEU A 219 -84.78 -37.45 9.56
C LEU A 219 -84.04 -36.68 8.46
N GLY A 220 -84.68 -36.41 7.33
CA GLY A 220 -85.41 -35.16 7.15
C GLY A 220 -84.46 -34.12 6.53
N MET A 221 -84.25 -34.09 5.20
CA MET A 221 -85.09 -33.49 4.16
C MET A 221 -85.07 -31.94 4.20
N LYS A 222 -84.86 -31.34 3.00
CA LYS A 222 -84.88 -29.90 2.59
C LYS A 222 -83.58 -29.12 2.80
N GLU A 223 -83.13 -28.20 1.94
CA GLU A 223 -83.46 -27.73 0.57
C GLU A 223 -82.32 -26.74 0.19
N LYS A 224 -81.92 -26.68 -1.11
CA LYS A 224 -81.47 -25.51 -1.93
C LYS A 224 -80.36 -24.56 -1.38
N LYS A 225 -79.52 -23.84 -2.15
CA LYS A 225 -79.21 -23.63 -3.57
C LYS A 225 -77.90 -22.77 -3.61
N LYS A 226 -77.05 -23.06 -4.61
CA LYS A 226 -76.23 -22.19 -5.49
C LYS A 226 -75.42 -20.96 -4.97
N HIS A 227 -74.10 -21.06 -5.21
CA HIS A 227 -73.13 -20.11 -5.83
C HIS A 227 -73.39 -18.59 -5.88
N LEU A 228 -72.37 -17.79 -5.51
CA LEU A 228 -71.56 -16.89 -6.39
C LEU A 228 -70.42 -16.23 -5.55
N LEU A 229 -69.15 -16.34 -5.97
CA LEU A 229 -68.25 -15.29 -6.54
C LEU A 229 -67.82 -14.13 -5.61
N CYS A 230 -66.49 -14.08 -5.37
CA CYS A 230 -65.49 -12.98 -5.17
C CYS A 230 -65.96 -11.53 -4.90
N PRO A 231 -65.20 -10.69 -4.13
CA PRO A 231 -63.87 -10.23 -4.56
C PRO A 231 -62.83 -9.80 -3.49
N PHE A 232 -61.59 -9.65 -4.01
CA PHE A 232 -60.50 -8.71 -3.70
C PHE A 232 -60.55 -7.84 -2.44
N VAL A 233 -59.42 -7.87 -1.71
CA VAL A 233 -58.65 -6.68 -1.31
C VAL A 233 -57.17 -6.96 -1.59
#